data_AF-A0A0T6Z661-F1
#
_entry.id   AF-A0A0T6Z661-F1
#
_cell.length_a   1.000
_cell.length_b   1.000
_cell.length_c   1.000
_cell.angle_alpha   90.00
_cell.angle_beta   90.00
_cell.angle_gamma   90.00
#
_symmetry.space_group_name_H-M   'P 1'
#
loop_
_entity.id
_entity.type
_entity.pdbx_description
1 polymer ?
#
loop_
_entity_poly.entity_id
_entity_poly.type
_entity_poly.pdbx_seq_one_letter_code
_entity_poly.pdbx_strand_id
1 'polypeptide(L)'
;MNDPQFPLDKLLDEFERYQIDNISRDPAKVFQFAVYDIEHVQAEMRAHPIKAVPRMLFTQYFSAAEAYLSDRLIGLVSSDDAALASLVKNNTEWSDEKISVADLAVNPNALKEWVKKRLLDLIYHNFVKIDMYYRGALGATIFPDDDTKKTLMSFIPVRHDCVHRYGRDREGKERDITDVDLDRLGKALQAVVEHVEDAFAARNKRPPT
;
A
#
# COMPACT_ATOMS: atom_id res chain seq x y z
N MET A 1 38.56 -4.66 -34.12
CA MET A 1 38.07 -5.30 -32.88
C MET A 1 36.59 -4.98 -32.83
N ASN A 2 35.75 -5.96 -33.13
CA ASN A 2 34.30 -5.81 -33.00
C ASN A 2 33.96 -6.06 -31.53
N ASP A 3 33.55 -5.03 -30.83
CA ASP A 3 32.87 -5.16 -29.54
C ASP A 3 31.51 -5.82 -29.83
N PRO A 4 31.22 -7.02 -29.31
CA PRO A 4 29.88 -7.56 -29.44
C PRO A 4 28.99 -6.71 -28.56
N GLN A 5 28.23 -5.80 -29.17
CA GLN A 5 27.09 -5.15 -28.56
C GLN A 5 26.13 -6.25 -28.09
N PHE A 6 26.34 -6.72 -26.85
CA PHE A 6 25.43 -7.61 -26.18
C PHE A 6 24.11 -6.82 -26.10
N PRO A 7 22.99 -7.34 -26.63
CA PRO A 7 21.76 -6.57 -26.71
C PRO A 7 21.22 -6.39 -25.29
N LEU A 8 21.60 -5.28 -24.66
CA LEU A 8 21.14 -4.86 -23.33
C LEU A 8 19.61 -4.94 -23.26
N ASP A 9 18.96 -4.55 -24.36
CA ASP A 9 17.50 -4.59 -24.55
C ASP A 9 16.91 -6.00 -24.36
N LYS A 10 17.59 -7.06 -24.83
CA LYS A 10 17.11 -8.44 -24.62
C LYS A 10 17.29 -8.90 -23.19
N LEU A 11 18.35 -8.46 -22.52
CA LEU A 11 18.66 -8.81 -21.14
C LEU A 11 17.70 -8.10 -20.17
N LEU A 12 17.37 -6.84 -20.47
CA LEU A 12 16.31 -6.08 -19.79
C LEU A 12 14.94 -6.71 -20.04
N ASP A 13 14.59 -7.07 -21.28
CA ASP A 13 13.33 -7.76 -21.59
C ASP A 13 13.18 -9.12 -20.88
N GLU A 14 14.25 -9.92 -20.81
CA GLU A 14 14.25 -11.21 -20.12
C GLU A 14 14.19 -11.04 -18.59
N PHE A 15 14.87 -10.05 -18.05
CA PHE A 15 14.81 -9.71 -16.63
C PHE A 15 13.42 -9.18 -16.23
N GLU A 16 12.85 -8.27 -17.02
CA GLU A 16 11.49 -7.75 -16.82
C GLU A 16 10.45 -8.87 -16.92
N ARG A 17 10.55 -9.78 -17.91
CA ARG A 17 9.67 -10.95 -18.02
C ARG A 17 9.82 -11.90 -16.84
N TYR A 18 11.05 -12.17 -16.42
CA TYR A 18 11.31 -13.00 -15.24
C TYR A 18 10.71 -12.37 -13.98
N GLN A 19 10.82 -11.05 -13.82
CA GLN A 19 10.16 -10.34 -12.73
C GLN A 19 8.64 -10.43 -12.84
N ILE A 20 8.04 -10.19 -14.01
CA ILE A 20 6.58 -10.31 -14.20
C ILE A 20 6.06 -11.71 -13.85
N ASP A 21 6.80 -12.75 -14.26
CA ASP A 21 6.39 -14.15 -14.08
C ASP A 21 6.69 -14.68 -12.66
N ASN A 22 7.61 -14.06 -11.91
CA ASN A 22 8.06 -14.52 -10.58
C ASN A 22 7.86 -13.53 -9.44
N ILE A 23 7.36 -12.31 -9.69
CA ILE A 23 6.96 -11.37 -8.64
C ILE A 23 5.86 -12.06 -7.84
N SER A 24 6.13 -12.22 -6.55
CA SER A 24 5.17 -12.81 -5.65
C SER A 24 3.88 -12.00 -5.67
N ARG A 25 2.73 -12.68 -5.78
CA ARG A 25 1.42 -12.04 -5.61
C ARG A 25 1.05 -11.80 -4.14
N ASP A 26 1.92 -12.20 -3.21
CA ASP A 26 1.74 -11.89 -1.80
C ASP A 26 2.02 -10.41 -1.55
N PRO A 27 1.06 -9.63 -1.02
CA PRO A 27 1.21 -8.19 -0.85
C PRO A 27 2.42 -7.80 0.01
N ALA A 28 2.76 -8.57 1.04
CA ALA A 28 3.90 -8.25 1.91
C ALA A 28 5.24 -8.40 1.18
N LYS A 29 5.39 -9.44 0.36
CA LYS A 29 6.58 -9.60 -0.50
C LYS A 29 6.68 -8.49 -1.55
N VAL A 30 5.57 -8.08 -2.18
CA VAL A 30 5.56 -6.95 -3.12
C VAL A 30 6.05 -5.67 -2.44
N PHE A 31 5.55 -5.40 -1.23
CA PHE A 31 6.01 -4.25 -0.43
C PHE A 31 7.51 -4.32 -0.11
N GLN A 32 8.01 -5.49 0.31
CA GLN A 32 9.43 -5.69 0.61
C GLN A 32 10.33 -5.44 -0.61
N PHE A 33 9.94 -5.93 -1.79
CA PHE A 33 10.66 -5.65 -3.03
C PHE A 33 10.62 -4.16 -3.37
N ALA A 34 9.46 -3.51 -3.24
CA ALA A 34 9.36 -2.07 -3.51
C ALA A 34 10.25 -1.25 -2.56
N VAL A 35 10.31 -1.59 -1.26
CA VAL A 35 11.20 -0.93 -0.30
C VAL A 35 12.66 -1.17 -0.65
N TYR A 36 13.04 -2.40 -1.01
CA TYR A 36 14.40 -2.71 -1.48
C TYR A 36 14.80 -1.86 -2.68
N ASP A 37 13.94 -1.72 -3.68
CA ASP A 37 14.22 -0.91 -4.87
C ASP A 37 14.37 0.57 -4.51
N ILE A 38 13.52 1.11 -3.63
CA ILE A 38 13.60 2.50 -3.17
C ILE A 38 14.93 2.76 -2.46
N GLU A 39 15.32 1.88 -1.54
CA GLU A 39 16.57 1.99 -0.79
C GLU A 39 17.79 1.81 -1.69
N HIS A 40 17.72 0.92 -2.67
CA HIS A 40 18.76 0.72 -3.66
C HIS A 40 18.97 1.97 -4.52
N VAL A 41 17.89 2.56 -5.04
CA VAL A 41 17.96 3.83 -5.78
C VAL A 41 18.49 4.95 -4.91
N GLN A 42 18.09 5.02 -3.63
CA GLN A 42 18.63 6.00 -2.69
C GLN A 42 20.15 5.86 -2.56
N ALA A 43 20.64 4.63 -2.37
CA ALA A 43 22.06 4.34 -2.19
C ALA A 43 22.89 4.71 -3.43
N GLU A 44 22.44 4.32 -4.62
CA GLU A 44 23.10 4.65 -5.89
C GLU A 44 23.15 6.17 -6.14
N MET A 45 22.10 6.89 -5.76
CA MET A 45 22.02 8.35 -5.96
C MET A 45 22.84 9.18 -4.97
N ARG A 46 23.43 8.58 -3.93
CA ARG A 46 24.32 9.29 -3.01
C ARG A 46 25.59 9.81 -3.68
N ALA A 47 26.10 9.11 -4.70
CA ALA A 47 27.28 9.55 -5.44
C ALA A 47 27.00 10.78 -6.31
N HIS A 48 25.76 10.94 -6.77
CA HIS A 48 25.33 11.99 -7.70
C HIS A 48 23.99 12.60 -7.26
N PRO A 49 23.99 13.45 -6.21
CA PRO A 49 22.77 13.89 -5.57
C PRO A 49 21.93 14.79 -6.50
N ILE A 50 20.71 14.34 -6.80
CA ILE A 50 19.70 15.12 -7.52
C ILE A 50 18.62 15.56 -6.53
N LYS A 51 18.41 16.87 -6.39
CA LYS A 51 17.46 17.45 -5.41
C LYS A 51 16.03 16.91 -5.49
N ALA A 52 15.59 16.46 -6.67
CA ALA A 52 14.25 15.91 -6.86
C ALA A 52 14.11 14.47 -6.35
N VAL A 53 15.21 13.69 -6.28
CA VAL A 53 15.19 12.25 -5.97
C VAL A 53 14.57 11.98 -4.61
N PRO A 54 14.94 12.66 -3.50
CA PRO A 54 14.31 12.39 -2.20
C PRO A 54 12.79 12.56 -2.22
N ARG A 55 12.26 13.54 -2.99
CA ARG A 55 10.81 13.74 -3.14
C ARG A 55 10.16 12.60 -3.92
N MET A 56 10.82 12.10 -4.95
CA MET A 56 10.34 10.95 -5.73
C MET A 56 10.31 9.67 -4.89
N LEU A 57 11.40 9.39 -4.16
CA LEU A 57 11.49 8.23 -3.26
C LEU A 57 10.45 8.31 -2.13
N PHE A 58 10.24 9.51 -1.57
CA PHE A 58 9.21 9.74 -0.57
C PHE A 58 7.81 9.39 -1.10
N THR A 59 7.46 9.82 -2.32
CA THR A 59 6.18 9.45 -2.94
C THR A 59 6.09 7.96 -3.29
N GLN A 60 7.23 7.33 -3.59
CA GLN A 60 7.28 5.90 -3.90
C GLN A 60 7.01 5.03 -2.68
N TYR A 61 7.49 5.42 -1.49
CA TYR A 61 7.13 4.76 -0.23
C TYR A 61 5.62 4.75 0.02
N PHE A 62 4.94 5.88 -0.22
CA PHE A 62 3.49 5.94 -0.13
C PHE A 62 2.83 5.02 -1.16
N SER A 63 3.29 5.02 -2.41
CA SER A 63 2.74 4.14 -3.45
C SER A 63 2.87 2.66 -3.09
N ALA A 64 4.02 2.25 -2.54
CA ALA A 64 4.23 0.88 -2.08
C ALA A 64 3.29 0.50 -0.91
N ALA A 65 3.13 1.38 0.07
CA ALA A 65 2.24 1.16 1.21
C ALA A 65 0.76 1.17 0.81
N GLU A 66 0.35 2.07 -0.09
CA GLU A 66 -1.02 2.15 -0.61
C GLU A 66 -1.39 0.85 -1.35
N ALA A 67 -0.49 0.34 -2.20
CA ALA A 67 -0.68 -0.94 -2.88
C ALA A 67 -0.79 -2.11 -1.89
N TYR A 68 0.11 -2.18 -0.90
CA TYR A 68 0.04 -3.20 0.15
C TYR A 68 -1.29 -3.20 0.90
N LEU A 69 -1.71 -2.03 1.41
CA LEU A 69 -2.92 -1.89 2.20
C LEU A 69 -4.17 -2.22 1.37
N SER A 70 -4.15 -1.88 0.08
CA SER A 70 -5.20 -2.24 -0.87
C SER A 70 -5.29 -3.74 -1.08
N ASP A 71 -4.20 -4.35 -1.55
CA ASP A 71 -4.20 -5.74 -1.97
C ASP A 71 -4.41 -6.69 -0.79
N ARG A 72 -3.85 -6.37 0.39
CA ARG A 72 -4.03 -7.17 1.59
C ARG A 72 -5.47 -7.13 2.09
N LEU A 73 -6.10 -5.96 2.14
CA LEU A 73 -7.49 -5.82 2.58
C LEU A 73 -8.46 -6.49 1.58
N ILE A 74 -8.28 -6.25 0.28
CA ILE A 74 -9.10 -6.86 -0.77
C ILE A 74 -8.92 -8.38 -0.75
N GLY A 75 -7.68 -8.86 -0.62
CA GLY A 75 -7.39 -10.29 -0.50
C GLY A 75 -8.13 -10.92 0.67
N LEU A 76 -8.03 -10.32 1.86
CA LEU A 76 -8.71 -10.79 3.07
C LEU A 76 -10.22 -10.96 2.86
N VAL A 77 -10.93 -9.90 2.43
CA VAL A 77 -12.39 -9.95 2.29
C VAL A 77 -12.85 -10.78 1.09
N SER A 78 -11.96 -11.05 0.13
CA SER A 78 -12.26 -11.94 -1.00
C SER A 78 -12.17 -13.42 -0.59
N SER A 79 -11.25 -13.75 0.32
CA SER A 79 -10.99 -15.14 0.76
C SER A 79 -11.73 -15.55 2.04
N ASP A 80 -12.17 -14.61 2.87
CA ASP A 80 -12.82 -14.85 4.17
C ASP A 80 -14.19 -14.17 4.22
N ASP A 81 -15.26 -14.96 4.11
CA ASP A 81 -16.64 -14.49 4.16
C ASP A 81 -17.02 -13.88 5.52
N ALA A 82 -16.38 -14.33 6.61
CA ALA A 82 -16.60 -13.75 7.93
C ALA A 82 -15.95 -12.35 8.04
N ALA A 83 -14.76 -12.16 7.44
CA ALA A 83 -14.13 -10.85 7.35
C ALA A 83 -14.96 -9.89 6.47
N LEU A 84 -15.48 -10.36 5.33
CA LEU A 84 -16.37 -9.61 4.46
C LEU A 84 -17.64 -9.16 5.21
N ALA A 85 -18.33 -10.11 5.86
CA ALA A 85 -19.54 -9.82 6.61
C ALA A 85 -19.29 -8.85 7.77
N SER A 86 -18.17 -9.03 8.48
CA SER A 86 -17.74 -8.13 9.56
C SER A 86 -17.49 -6.71 9.06
N LEU A 87 -16.79 -6.56 7.92
CA LEU A 87 -16.54 -5.25 7.32
C LEU A 87 -17.85 -4.55 6.96
N VAL A 88 -18.75 -5.24 6.25
CA VAL A 88 -20.04 -4.66 5.82
C VAL A 88 -20.89 -4.26 7.02
N LYS A 89 -20.98 -5.11 8.04
CA LYS A 89 -21.77 -4.84 9.25
C LYS A 89 -21.27 -3.64 10.05
N ASN A 90 -19.94 -3.47 10.12
CA ASN A 90 -19.31 -2.45 10.95
C ASN A 90 -19.02 -1.15 10.19
N ASN A 91 -19.23 -1.12 8.87
CA ASN A 91 -18.99 0.07 8.06
C ASN A 91 -20.26 0.92 7.93
N THR A 92 -20.32 2.00 8.70
CA THR A 92 -21.46 2.93 8.70
C THR A 92 -21.57 3.75 7.41
N GLU A 93 -20.51 3.84 6.59
CA GLU A 93 -20.59 4.54 5.28
C GLU A 93 -21.47 3.78 4.28
N TRP A 94 -21.79 2.51 4.56
CA TRP A 94 -22.53 1.62 3.65
C TRP A 94 -23.93 1.27 4.17
N SER A 95 -24.41 1.94 5.24
CA SER A 95 -25.67 1.57 5.89
C SER A 95 -26.91 1.69 5.00
N ASP A 96 -26.87 2.57 4.00
CA ASP A 96 -27.99 2.85 3.10
C ASP A 96 -27.93 2.04 1.79
N GLU A 97 -26.83 1.31 1.57
CA GLU A 97 -26.59 0.53 0.35
C GLU A 97 -27.42 -0.76 0.37
N LYS A 98 -28.02 -1.13 -0.77
CA LYS A 98 -28.93 -2.28 -0.88
C LYS A 98 -28.58 -3.13 -2.09
N ILE A 99 -28.61 -4.44 -1.90
CA ILE A 99 -28.56 -5.45 -2.98
C ILE A 99 -29.88 -6.22 -2.92
N SER A 100 -30.58 -6.34 -4.06
CA SER A 100 -31.87 -7.03 -4.09
C SER A 100 -31.67 -8.55 -4.15
N VAL A 101 -32.70 -9.31 -3.74
CA VAL A 101 -32.70 -10.77 -3.86
C VAL A 101 -32.63 -11.20 -5.34
N ALA A 102 -33.20 -10.41 -6.25
CA ALA A 102 -33.10 -10.65 -7.69
C ALA A 102 -31.65 -10.53 -8.19
N ASP A 103 -30.91 -9.51 -7.73
CA ASP A 103 -29.49 -9.34 -8.07
C ASP A 103 -28.65 -10.52 -7.57
N LEU A 104 -28.91 -11.00 -6.35
CA LEU A 104 -28.23 -12.17 -5.78
C LEU A 104 -28.59 -13.47 -6.51
N ALA A 105 -29.82 -13.60 -7.01
CA ALA A 105 -30.25 -14.76 -7.78
C ALA A 105 -29.54 -14.84 -9.14
N VAL A 106 -29.24 -13.69 -9.77
CA VAL A 106 -28.49 -13.60 -11.03
C VAL A 106 -26.98 -13.73 -10.79
N ASN A 107 -26.48 -13.11 -9.73
CA ASN A 107 -25.07 -13.10 -9.37
C ASN A 107 -24.88 -13.39 -7.86
N PRO A 108 -24.60 -14.67 -7.51
CA PRO A 108 -24.34 -15.04 -6.12
C PRO A 108 -23.15 -14.32 -5.47
N ASN A 109 -22.24 -13.74 -6.26
CA ASN A 109 -21.08 -12.99 -5.79
C ASN A 109 -21.29 -11.46 -5.76
N ALA A 110 -22.51 -10.96 -6.01
CA ALA A 110 -22.78 -9.53 -6.15
C ALA A 110 -22.26 -8.71 -4.95
N LEU A 111 -22.39 -9.23 -3.72
CA LEU A 111 -21.86 -8.55 -2.52
C LEU A 111 -20.33 -8.45 -2.55
N LYS A 112 -19.62 -9.53 -2.88
CA LYS A 112 -18.15 -9.55 -2.96
C LYS A 112 -17.64 -8.58 -4.02
N GLU A 113 -18.26 -8.60 -5.20
CA GLU A 113 -17.90 -7.69 -6.29
C GLU A 113 -18.17 -6.24 -5.93
N TRP A 114 -19.31 -5.97 -5.29
CA TRP A 114 -19.65 -4.64 -4.82
C TRP A 114 -18.65 -4.13 -3.78
N VAL A 115 -18.31 -4.94 -2.75
CA VAL A 115 -17.32 -4.55 -1.73
C VAL A 115 -15.96 -4.33 -2.37
N LYS A 116 -15.51 -5.26 -3.23
CA LYS A 116 -14.22 -5.13 -3.93
C LYS A 116 -14.13 -3.83 -4.72
N LYS A 117 -15.19 -3.46 -5.44
CA LYS A 117 -15.24 -2.18 -6.18
C LYS A 117 -15.09 -0.99 -5.24
N ARG A 118 -15.81 -0.97 -4.11
CA ARG A 118 -15.70 0.11 -3.12
C ARG A 118 -14.31 0.20 -2.50
N LEU A 119 -13.65 -0.93 -2.27
CA LEU A 119 -12.28 -0.95 -1.75
C LEU A 119 -11.28 -0.41 -2.77
N LEU A 120 -11.41 -0.75 -4.05
CA LEU A 120 -10.56 -0.23 -5.13
C LEU A 120 -10.68 1.30 -5.30
N ASP A 121 -11.82 1.88 -4.94
CA ASP A 121 -12.07 3.33 -5.02
C ASP A 121 -11.53 4.10 -3.78
N LEU A 122 -10.94 3.42 -2.79
CA LEU A 122 -10.44 4.06 -1.58
C LEU A 122 -9.13 4.82 -1.82
N ILE A 123 -8.97 5.89 -1.05
CA ILE A 123 -7.74 6.68 -0.98
C ILE A 123 -6.87 6.12 0.16
N TYR A 124 -5.91 5.26 -0.17
CA TYR A 124 -5.20 4.47 0.83
C TYR A 124 -4.19 5.25 1.70
N HIS A 125 -3.71 6.42 1.24
CA HIS A 125 -2.95 7.32 2.10
C HIS A 125 -3.81 8.04 3.16
N ASN A 126 -5.15 7.91 3.14
CA ASN A 126 -5.98 8.31 4.27
C ASN A 126 -5.94 7.24 5.36
N PHE A 127 -4.84 7.18 6.11
CA PHE A 127 -4.62 6.12 7.09
C PHE A 127 -5.68 6.04 8.19
N VAL A 128 -6.32 7.17 8.56
CA VAL A 128 -7.41 7.14 9.53
C VAL A 128 -8.60 6.36 8.99
N LYS A 129 -8.97 6.61 7.73
CA LYS A 129 -10.06 5.86 7.07
C LYS A 129 -9.66 4.41 6.88
N ILE A 130 -8.45 4.13 6.39
CA ILE A 130 -7.99 2.75 6.17
C ILE A 130 -7.93 1.96 7.49
N ASP A 131 -7.51 2.57 8.60
CA ASP A 131 -7.55 1.93 9.93
C ASP A 131 -8.97 1.50 10.32
N MET A 132 -9.99 2.31 10.04
CA MET A 132 -11.39 1.93 10.30
C MET A 132 -11.81 0.70 9.49
N TYR A 133 -11.38 0.60 8.22
CA TYR A 133 -11.69 -0.54 7.36
C TYR A 133 -10.97 -1.82 7.82
N TYR A 134 -9.70 -1.72 8.22
CA TYR A 134 -8.96 -2.84 8.79
C TYR A 134 -9.56 -3.31 10.11
N ARG A 135 -10.01 -2.40 10.99
CA ARG A 135 -10.73 -2.78 12.20
C ARG A 135 -12.03 -3.52 11.88
N GLY A 136 -12.74 -3.11 10.84
CA GLY A 136 -13.97 -3.77 10.38
C GLY A 136 -13.74 -5.18 9.83
N ALA A 137 -12.71 -5.35 8.99
CA ALA A 137 -12.43 -6.62 8.30
C ALA A 137 -11.53 -7.57 9.10
N LEU A 138 -10.37 -7.07 9.54
CA LEU A 138 -9.34 -7.84 10.24
C LEU A 138 -9.60 -7.91 11.75
N GLY A 139 -10.29 -6.92 12.32
CA GLY A 139 -10.49 -6.80 13.76
C GLY A 139 -9.30 -6.19 14.49
N ALA A 140 -8.35 -5.60 13.76
CA ALA A 140 -7.14 -4.99 14.29
C ALA A 140 -6.89 -3.60 13.69
N THR A 141 -6.11 -2.80 14.40
CA THR A 141 -5.56 -1.52 13.91
C THR A 141 -4.47 -1.77 12.88
N ILE A 142 -4.24 -0.83 11.96
CA ILE A 142 -3.04 -0.86 11.09
C ILE A 142 -1.80 -0.34 11.82
N PHE A 143 -2.00 0.47 12.87
CA PHE A 143 -0.89 1.10 13.58
C PHE A 143 -0.37 0.20 14.72
N PRO A 144 0.94 -0.11 14.76
CA PRO A 144 1.54 -0.85 15.86
C PRO A 144 1.52 -0.07 17.18
N ASP A 145 1.72 1.25 17.10
CA ASP A 145 1.75 2.16 18.24
C ASP A 145 1.40 3.60 17.84
N ASP A 146 1.21 4.46 18.85
CA ASP A 146 0.83 5.85 18.67
C ASP A 146 1.93 6.71 18.03
N ASP A 147 3.20 6.35 18.19
CA ASP A 147 4.32 7.15 17.69
C ASP A 147 4.56 6.91 16.19
N THR A 148 4.38 5.67 15.74
CA THR A 148 4.29 5.28 14.33
C THR A 148 3.12 5.99 13.68
N LYS A 149 1.94 5.99 14.32
CA LYS A 149 0.77 6.73 13.84
C LYS A 149 1.05 8.23 13.70
N LYS A 150 1.59 8.89 14.73
CA LYS A 150 1.94 10.32 14.67
C LYS A 150 2.93 10.62 13.55
N THR A 151 3.95 9.78 13.39
CA THR A 151 4.97 9.91 12.34
C THR A 151 4.31 9.88 10.96
N LEU A 152 3.52 8.85 10.65
CA LEU A 152 2.84 8.75 9.36
C LEU A 152 1.88 9.92 9.10
N MET A 153 1.08 10.31 10.11
CA MET A 153 0.15 11.44 9.99
C MET A 153 0.89 12.76 9.71
N SER A 154 2.07 12.96 10.28
CA SER A 154 2.91 14.15 9.99
C SER A 154 3.43 14.20 8.56
N PHE A 155 3.58 13.04 7.89
CA PHE A 155 4.09 12.94 6.53
C PHE A 155 3.00 13.08 5.46
N ILE A 156 1.72 12.91 5.80
CA ILE A 156 0.58 13.12 4.89
C ILE A 156 0.58 14.51 4.20
N PRO A 157 0.70 15.65 4.91
CA PRO A 157 0.76 16.94 4.23
C PRO A 157 1.97 17.06 3.30
N VAL A 158 3.13 16.50 3.70
CA VAL A 158 4.34 16.49 2.86
C VAL A 158 4.11 15.68 1.59
N ARG A 159 3.42 14.55 1.69
CA ARG A 159 3.01 13.72 0.54
C ARG A 159 2.12 14.50 -0.42
N HIS A 160 1.10 15.20 0.10
CA HIS A 160 0.24 16.03 -0.74
C HIS A 160 1.04 17.12 -1.47
N ASP A 161 1.98 17.76 -0.79
CA ASP A 161 2.83 18.78 -1.39
C ASP A 161 3.74 18.19 -2.48
N CYS A 162 4.34 17.02 -2.25
CA CYS A 162 5.16 16.33 -3.25
C CYS A 162 4.35 15.98 -4.51
N VAL A 163 3.16 15.39 -4.33
CA VAL A 163 2.34 14.89 -5.46
C VAL A 163 1.60 16.02 -6.19
N HIS A 164 1.00 16.97 -5.47
CA HIS A 164 0.08 17.95 -6.07
C HIS A 164 0.67 19.34 -6.25
N ARG A 165 1.83 19.64 -5.63
CA ARG A 165 2.46 20.97 -5.64
C ARG A 165 3.92 20.93 -6.04
N TYR A 166 4.38 19.82 -6.64
CA TYR A 166 5.77 19.62 -7.05
C TYR A 166 6.76 19.83 -5.88
N GLY A 167 6.38 19.37 -4.70
CA GLY A 167 7.20 19.50 -3.49
C GLY A 167 7.18 20.89 -2.87
N ARG A 168 6.18 21.73 -3.14
CA ARG A 168 6.00 23.04 -2.49
C ARG A 168 4.82 23.03 -1.53
N ASP A 169 4.92 23.73 -0.41
CA ASP A 169 3.80 23.92 0.51
C ASP A 169 2.77 24.93 -0.05
N ARG A 170 1.80 25.30 0.79
CA ARG A 170 0.72 26.22 0.39
C ARG A 170 1.22 27.65 0.19
N GLU A 171 2.36 27.96 0.79
CA GLU A 171 3.05 29.25 0.75
C GLU A 171 4.09 29.30 -0.40
N GLY A 172 4.27 28.19 -1.12
CA GLY A 172 5.20 28.08 -2.26
C GLY A 172 6.63 27.74 -1.87
N LYS A 173 6.91 27.46 -0.60
CA LYS A 173 8.24 27.06 -0.12
C LYS A 173 8.48 25.59 -0.44
N GLU A 174 9.65 25.28 -0.98
CA GLU A 174 10.03 23.88 -1.24
C GLU A 174 10.16 23.09 0.07
N ARG A 175 9.61 21.88 0.06
CA ARG A 175 9.84 20.84 1.05
C ARG A 175 11.26 20.31 0.84
N ASP A 176 12.06 20.41 1.90
CA ASP A 176 13.37 19.77 1.99
C ASP A 176 13.18 18.39 2.62
N ILE A 177 13.30 17.34 1.81
CA ILE A 177 13.16 15.96 2.26
C ILE A 177 14.56 15.38 2.39
N THR A 178 14.90 14.97 3.60
CA THR A 178 16.22 14.45 3.93
C THR A 178 16.25 12.92 3.89
N ASP A 179 17.46 12.35 3.84
CA ASP A 179 17.65 10.91 4.01
C ASP A 179 17.09 10.40 5.35
N VAL A 180 17.11 11.24 6.39
CA VAL A 180 16.53 10.92 7.70
C VAL A 180 15.01 10.83 7.61
N ASP A 181 14.36 11.69 6.82
CA ASP A 181 12.91 11.63 6.61
C ASP A 181 12.51 10.37 5.84
N LEU A 182 13.31 9.97 4.84
CA LEU A 182 13.10 8.73 4.09
C LEU A 182 13.25 7.50 4.98
N ASP A 183 14.32 7.42 5.78
CA ASP A 183 14.53 6.32 6.73
C ASP A 183 13.39 6.23 7.76
N ARG A 184 12.93 7.38 8.29
CA ARG A 184 11.81 7.43 9.23
C ARG A 184 10.50 6.98 8.59
N LEU A 185 10.23 7.40 7.35
CA LEU A 185 9.03 6.98 6.61
C LEU A 185 9.08 5.48 6.31
N GLY A 186 10.19 4.99 5.77
CA GLY A 186 10.39 3.58 5.43
C GLY A 186 10.18 2.68 6.64
N LYS A 187 10.84 2.98 7.77
CA LYS A 187 10.67 2.24 9.03
C LYS A 187 9.25 2.26 9.56
N ALA A 188 8.59 3.42 9.54
CA ALA A 188 7.21 3.53 10.01
C ALA A 188 6.24 2.71 9.15
N LEU A 189 6.42 2.69 7.83
CA LEU A 189 5.60 1.89 6.92
C LEU A 189 5.89 0.40 7.05
N GLN A 190 7.16 0.01 7.19
CA GLN A 190 7.54 -1.38 7.45
C GLN A 190 6.92 -1.89 8.76
N ALA A 191 6.94 -1.09 9.83
CA ALA A 191 6.31 -1.45 11.10
C ALA A 191 4.79 -1.64 10.98
N VAL A 192 4.11 -0.83 10.14
CA VAL A 192 2.69 -1.02 9.82
C VAL A 192 2.47 -2.35 9.09
N VAL A 193 3.27 -2.64 8.07
CA VAL A 193 3.16 -3.89 7.29
C VAL A 193 3.38 -5.11 8.19
N GLU A 194 4.44 -5.13 8.99
CA GLU A 194 4.74 -6.20 9.93
C GLU A 194 3.59 -6.40 10.94
N HIS A 195 3.06 -5.32 11.50
CA HIS A 195 1.93 -5.38 12.42
C HIS A 195 0.66 -5.97 11.80
N VAL A 196 0.34 -5.56 10.56
CA VAL A 196 -0.82 -6.07 9.83
C VAL A 196 -0.63 -7.54 9.47
N GLU A 197 0.57 -7.97 9.05
CA GLU A 197 0.87 -9.37 8.77
C GLU A 197 0.76 -10.25 10.02
N ASP A 198 1.23 -9.78 11.17
CA ASP A 198 1.10 -10.50 12.44
C ASP A 198 -0.37 -10.70 12.81
N ALA A 199 -1.19 -9.65 12.69
CA ALA A 199 -2.63 -9.72 12.93
C ALA A 199 -3.33 -10.65 11.93
N PHE A 200 -2.95 -10.60 10.65
CA PHE A 200 -3.48 -11.47 9.60
C PHE A 200 -3.11 -12.95 9.85
N ALA A 201 -1.86 -13.24 10.20
CA ALA A 201 -1.41 -14.58 10.53
C ALA A 201 -2.09 -15.12 11.80
N ALA A 202 -2.29 -14.28 12.82
CA ALA A 202 -3.01 -14.64 14.04
C ALA A 202 -4.49 -14.99 13.77
N ARG A 203 -5.14 -14.26 12.85
CA ARG A 203 -6.51 -14.55 12.42
C ARG A 203 -6.61 -15.90 11.71
N ASN A 204 -5.72 -16.17 10.75
CA ASN A 204 -5.74 -17.42 9.98
C ASN A 204 -5.50 -18.69 10.82
N LYS A 205 -4.94 -18.54 12.03
CA LYS A 205 -4.76 -19.64 12.99
C LYS A 205 -6.01 -19.92 13.85
N ARG A 206 -7.03 -19.05 13.84
CA ARG A 206 -8.27 -19.28 14.59
C ARG A 206 -9.22 -20.15 13.76
N PRO A 207 -9.79 -21.24 14.32
CA PRO A 207 -10.83 -21.99 13.64
C PRO A 207 -12.05 -21.08 13.38
N PRO A 208 -12.78 -21.27 12.27
CA PRO A 208 -14.00 -20.54 12.02
C PRO A 208 -14.99 -20.82 13.17
N THR A 209 -15.43 -19.76 13.85
CA THR A 209 -16.46 -19.78 14.88
C THR A 209 -17.84 -19.92 14.28
#